data_AF-A0A7S3JR64-F1
#
_entry.id   AF-A0A7S3JR64-F1
#
_cell.length_a   1.000
_cell.length_b   1.000
_cell.length_c   1.000
_cell.angle_alpha   90.00
_cell.angle_beta   90.00
_cell.angle_gamma   90.00
#
_symmetry.space_group_name_H-M   'P 1'
#
loop_
_entity.id
_entity.type
_entity.pdbx_description
1 polymer ?
#
loop_
_entity_poly.entity_id
_entity_poly.type
_entity_poly.pdbx_seq_one_letter_code
_entity_poly.pdbx_strand_id
1 'polypeptide(L)'
;KKKMAQSNIERGRQRQMPFVVLVVLALFASYAFVQNQRVVVIAESGFVRAAPIEVVEEESQSRGSSKEKESTLLEILRNDVGRRLSTQRTKRWRKRQQHAEVEIDTAILAKRKIIHELQAENQQLRNEQENIIQKRGEGLRGRAKYHQRVDDVSSLNQEHEPIISSPNPVENVVAPENIDSRNGGNKIKYLRLINIVSACTLLVPGDGSPGDDWLRCEKDTNEFDAQTIFQVTPSHTRTGAVRLRTQAGAGTLLEVVPPGEEYAWVVRAQEKENKNDEKERSSFEIMQGVSLRNVKTNGCITIIRSMDSTGRVENVRAHGNRPHQRQAGPCTTPFASFQMQWLSDEIVQQSRINLAQKAKSENDRLKAEHKAIQLANKLWQNSTEKRVIAYGLYGADPKYCTGAIRNSELVHTIFPGWTTRFYVRRDVPKSVINTLRANGAEIVDMGDAKNGNAIAGMFWRFLVADDPTVDRFIVRDSDSRLNPRERAAVEEWIQSKKIVHSIRDHPNHDRPLNGGLWGGTKNCVPNMAKKIHQFSNKNSYGGDLIFLNTVVWPLIKENQISHDAYTCKKYPNSHPFPTRRPPNYQHVGQVFSAADQPRMGDINGFMRGRPIPLQCRKHPEWKFG
;
A
#
# COMPACT_ATOMS: atom_id res chain seq x y z
N LYS A 1 37.49 -23.06 -25.91
CA LYS A 1 36.95 -21.68 -25.91
C LYS A 1 37.98 -20.55 -26.21
N LYS A 2 39.24 -20.84 -26.59
CA LYS A 2 40.19 -19.83 -27.12
C LYS A 2 40.45 -19.91 -28.64
N LYS A 3 39.83 -20.85 -29.37
CA LYS A 3 39.89 -20.95 -30.85
C LYS A 3 38.60 -20.54 -31.59
N MET A 4 37.61 -19.98 -30.89
CA MET A 4 36.35 -19.48 -31.52
C MET A 4 36.23 -17.95 -31.53
N ALA A 5 37.23 -17.23 -31.01
CA ALA A 5 37.23 -15.77 -30.96
C ALA A 5 37.89 -15.11 -32.17
N GLN A 6 38.62 -15.86 -33.00
CA GLN A 6 39.29 -15.33 -34.20
C GLN A 6 38.40 -15.31 -35.45
N SER A 7 37.21 -15.94 -35.46
CA SER A 7 36.35 -15.98 -36.66
C SER A 7 35.20 -14.94 -36.67
N ASN A 8 35.03 -14.15 -35.61
CA ASN A 8 33.99 -13.11 -35.55
C ASN A 8 34.52 -11.67 -35.70
N ILE A 9 35.83 -11.51 -35.91
CA ILE A 9 36.46 -10.19 -36.12
C ILE A 9 36.29 -9.71 -37.59
N GLU A 10 35.88 -10.58 -38.52
CA GLU A 10 35.67 -10.20 -39.94
C GLU A 10 34.22 -9.84 -40.32
N ARG A 11 33.29 -9.73 -39.36
CA ARG A 11 31.93 -9.21 -39.65
C ARG A 11 31.62 -8.02 -38.79
N GLY A 12 32.04 -6.84 -39.26
CA GLY A 12 31.73 -5.54 -38.68
C GLY A 12 30.22 -5.35 -38.45
N ARG A 13 29.81 -5.45 -37.19
CA ARG A 13 28.53 -4.92 -36.69
C ARG A 13 28.81 -4.12 -35.43
N GLN A 14 29.03 -2.82 -35.60
CA GLN A 14 28.84 -1.86 -34.52
C GLN A 14 27.34 -1.87 -34.14
N ARG A 15 27.01 -2.36 -32.94
CA ARG A 15 25.67 -2.15 -32.36
C ARG A 15 25.63 -0.76 -31.73
N GLN A 16 24.92 0.16 -32.36
CA GLN A 16 24.56 1.46 -31.77
C GLN A 16 23.63 1.28 -30.56
N MET A 17 23.74 2.14 -29.55
CA MET A 17 22.74 2.27 -28.50
C MET A 17 21.40 2.72 -29.12
N PRO A 18 20.27 2.07 -28.81
CA PRO A 18 18.97 2.45 -29.35
C PRO A 18 18.51 3.81 -28.82
N PHE A 19 17.96 4.64 -29.70
CA PHE A 19 17.44 6.01 -29.48
C PHE A 19 16.56 6.17 -28.22
N VAL A 20 15.82 5.11 -27.86
CA VAL A 20 15.00 5.06 -26.64
C VAL A 20 15.83 5.24 -25.37
N VAL A 21 17.07 4.74 -25.33
CA VAL A 21 17.95 4.85 -24.16
C VAL A 21 18.43 6.30 -23.96
N LEU A 22 18.70 7.01 -25.05
CA LEU A 22 19.07 8.43 -25.01
C LEU A 22 17.90 9.32 -24.56
N VAL A 23 16.68 9.04 -25.02
CA VAL A 23 15.47 9.75 -24.60
C VAL A 23 15.16 9.50 -23.13
N VAL A 24 15.31 8.27 -22.66
CA VAL A 24 15.10 7.91 -21.24
C VAL A 24 16.15 8.57 -20.35
N LEU A 25 17.42 8.58 -20.74
CA LEU A 25 18.48 9.26 -19.98
C LEU A 25 18.26 10.78 -19.91
N ALA A 26 17.80 11.40 -20.99
CA ALA A 26 17.46 12.83 -21.03
C ALA A 26 16.24 13.17 -20.14
N LEU A 27 15.22 12.31 -20.11
CA LEU A 27 14.05 12.46 -19.24
C LEU A 27 14.42 12.25 -17.77
N PHE A 28 15.32 11.30 -17.46
CA PHE A 28 15.82 11.06 -16.10
C PHE A 28 16.68 12.23 -15.59
N ALA A 29 17.56 12.78 -16.42
CA ALA A 29 18.33 13.96 -16.08
C ALA A 29 17.43 15.19 -15.84
N SER A 30 16.36 15.34 -16.65
CA SER A 30 15.37 16.41 -16.50
C SER A 30 14.54 16.26 -15.21
N TYR A 31 14.20 15.02 -14.83
CA TYR A 31 13.46 14.74 -13.59
C TYR A 31 14.32 14.99 -12.33
N ALA A 32 15.59 14.61 -12.36
CA ALA A 32 16.50 14.84 -11.23
C ALA A 32 16.83 16.33 -11.01
N PHE A 33 16.88 17.12 -12.09
CA PHE A 33 17.06 18.58 -12.04
C PHE A 33 15.88 19.29 -11.37
N VAL A 34 14.65 18.84 -11.64
CA VAL A 34 13.41 19.36 -11.00
C VAL A 34 13.35 19.04 -9.50
N GLN A 35 14.03 17.98 -9.05
CA GLN A 35 14.05 17.52 -7.66
C GLN A 35 15.29 18.00 -6.87
N ASN A 36 16.14 18.83 -7.48
CA ASN A 36 17.37 19.36 -6.88
C ASN A 36 18.32 18.27 -6.33
N GLN A 37 18.36 17.09 -6.98
CA GLN A 37 19.26 15.99 -6.60
C GLN A 37 20.50 15.95 -7.50
N ARG A 38 21.69 15.80 -6.90
CA ARG A 38 22.94 15.56 -7.64
C ARG A 38 22.94 14.14 -8.20
N VAL A 39 23.11 14.01 -9.52
CA VAL A 39 23.24 12.71 -10.20
C VAL A 39 24.69 12.55 -10.69
N VAL A 40 25.35 11.47 -10.28
CA VAL A 40 26.62 11.01 -10.85
C VAL A 40 26.31 9.79 -11.72
N VAL A 41 26.64 9.87 -13.02
CA VAL A 41 26.46 8.75 -13.97
C VAL A 41 27.83 8.11 -14.20
N ILE A 42 28.01 6.87 -13.72
CA ILE A 42 29.19 6.05 -14.03
C ILE A 42 28.80 5.07 -15.13
N ALA A 43 29.45 5.16 -16.30
CA ALA A 43 29.31 4.21 -17.39
C ALA A 43 30.53 3.27 -17.41
N GLU A 44 30.36 2.03 -16.98
CA GLU A 44 31.36 0.99 -17.19
C GLU A 44 31.19 0.36 -18.58
N SER A 45 32.07 0.73 -19.51
CA SER A 45 32.42 -0.09 -20.66
C SER A 45 33.92 0.00 -20.89
N GLY A 46 34.61 -1.12 -20.72
CA GLY A 46 36.06 -1.23 -20.87
C GLY A 46 36.55 -0.83 -22.26
N PHE A 47 37.68 -0.12 -22.26
CA PHE A 47 38.48 0.40 -23.39
C PHE A 47 37.96 1.66 -24.12
N VAL A 48 38.14 2.82 -23.47
CA VAL A 48 38.68 4.04 -24.11
C VAL A 48 39.70 4.67 -23.14
N ARG A 49 40.91 4.97 -23.61
CA ARG A 49 41.94 5.69 -22.85
C ARG A 49 41.40 7.07 -22.46
N ALA A 50 41.49 7.39 -21.16
CA ALA A 50 41.19 8.70 -20.63
C ALA A 50 42.07 9.77 -21.31
N ALA A 51 41.43 10.79 -21.86
CA ALA A 51 42.03 12.12 -22.01
C ALA A 51 41.32 13.03 -20.99
N PRO A 52 42.06 13.81 -20.18
CA PRO A 52 41.47 14.61 -19.13
C PRO A 52 40.62 15.72 -19.76
N ILE A 53 39.37 15.82 -19.31
CA ILE A 53 38.61 17.06 -19.47
C ILE A 53 39.04 17.92 -18.28
N GLU A 54 39.86 18.94 -18.55
CA GLU A 54 40.16 20.00 -17.59
C GLU A 54 38.85 20.66 -17.17
N VAL A 55 38.52 20.52 -15.89
CA VAL A 55 37.50 21.32 -15.22
C VAL A 55 38.15 22.67 -14.96
N VAL A 56 37.80 23.67 -15.77
CA VAL A 56 38.07 25.06 -15.40
C VAL A 56 37.08 25.41 -14.29
N GLU A 57 37.60 25.48 -13.07
CA GLU A 57 36.97 26.23 -11.99
C GLU A 57 37.01 27.71 -12.37
N GLU A 58 35.87 28.31 -12.65
CA GLU A 58 35.72 29.76 -12.63
C GLU A 58 34.83 30.16 -11.46
N GLU A 59 35.47 30.71 -10.44
CA GLU A 59 34.84 31.45 -9.36
C GLU A 59 34.17 32.72 -9.87
N SER A 60 32.86 32.80 -9.65
CA SER A 60 32.08 34.01 -9.40
C SER A 60 31.93 35.07 -10.53
N GLN A 61 30.71 35.64 -10.57
CA GLN A 61 30.34 36.91 -11.25
C GLN A 61 30.13 36.90 -12.77
N SER A 62 28.99 36.37 -13.24
CA SER A 62 28.31 36.98 -14.39
C SER A 62 26.78 36.79 -14.34
N ARG A 63 26.05 37.91 -14.46
CA ARG A 63 24.60 37.98 -14.63
C ARG A 63 24.24 37.61 -16.08
N GLY A 64 24.01 36.34 -16.37
CA GLY A 64 23.46 35.87 -17.64
C GLY A 64 22.13 35.14 -17.41
N SER A 65 21.09 35.49 -18.18
CA SER A 65 19.75 34.90 -17.99
C SER A 65 19.71 33.42 -18.42
N SER A 66 18.79 32.64 -17.83
CA SER A 66 18.59 31.21 -18.10
C SER A 66 18.46 30.84 -19.59
N LYS A 67 18.14 31.79 -20.47
CA LYS A 67 18.02 31.58 -21.92
C LYS A 67 19.37 31.48 -22.65
N GLU A 68 20.42 32.16 -22.17
CA GLU A 68 21.74 32.13 -22.84
C GLU A 68 22.47 30.81 -22.61
N LYS A 69 22.37 30.25 -21.40
CA LYS A 69 23.02 28.97 -21.05
C LYS A 69 22.38 27.75 -21.76
N GLU A 70 21.11 27.84 -22.11
CA GLU A 70 20.39 26.80 -22.87
C GLU A 70 20.75 26.83 -24.38
N SER A 71 21.03 28.02 -24.92
CA SER A 71 21.49 28.22 -26.30
C SER A 71 22.85 27.56 -26.55
N THR A 72 23.80 27.75 -25.63
CA THR A 72 25.17 27.21 -25.76
C THR A 72 25.19 25.67 -25.74
N LEU A 73 24.34 25.04 -24.94
CA LEU A 73 24.27 23.58 -24.81
C LEU A 73 23.62 22.91 -26.03
N LEU A 74 22.60 23.57 -26.63
CA LEU A 74 21.97 23.13 -27.87
C LEU A 74 22.90 23.28 -29.08
N GLU A 75 23.74 24.31 -29.10
CA GLU A 75 24.71 24.55 -30.18
C GLU A 75 25.88 23.54 -30.14
N ILE A 76 26.32 23.15 -28.95
CA ILE A 76 27.31 22.07 -28.75
C ILE A 76 26.75 20.72 -29.22
N LEU A 77 25.48 20.41 -28.90
CA LEU A 77 24.82 19.19 -29.36
C LEU A 77 24.61 19.16 -30.88
N ARG A 78 24.29 20.31 -31.49
CA ARG A 78 24.19 20.45 -32.96
C ARG A 78 25.52 20.19 -33.65
N ASN A 79 26.61 20.71 -33.10
CA ASN A 79 27.95 20.61 -33.68
C ASN A 79 28.57 19.21 -33.52
N ASP A 80 28.31 18.50 -32.41
CA ASP A 80 28.84 17.15 -32.19
C ASP A 80 28.11 16.09 -33.02
N VAL A 81 26.80 16.26 -33.25
CA VAL A 81 26.02 15.42 -34.18
C VAL A 81 26.38 15.73 -35.64
N GLY A 82 26.61 17.01 -35.97
CA GLY A 82 27.03 17.44 -37.31
C GLY A 82 28.41 16.91 -37.72
N ARG A 83 29.38 16.86 -36.80
CA ARG A 83 30.74 16.33 -37.08
C ARG A 83 30.77 14.81 -37.25
N ARG A 84 29.90 14.05 -36.58
CA ARG A 84 29.89 12.58 -36.64
C ARG A 84 29.20 11.99 -37.89
N LEU A 85 28.57 12.83 -38.72
CA LEU A 85 27.73 12.37 -39.84
C LEU A 85 28.26 12.74 -41.24
N SER A 86 29.51 13.21 -41.35
CA SER A 86 30.09 13.63 -42.64
C SER A 86 30.59 12.50 -43.56
N THR A 87 30.43 11.23 -43.19
CA THR A 87 30.85 10.09 -44.04
C THR A 87 29.67 9.18 -44.43
N GLN A 88 29.44 9.13 -45.75
CA GLN A 88 28.52 8.27 -46.54
C GLN A 88 27.12 8.83 -46.86
N ARG A 89 27.04 9.41 -48.08
CA ARG A 89 25.85 9.94 -48.74
C ARG A 89 25.03 8.82 -49.42
N THR A 90 23.75 8.64 -49.04
CA THR A 90 22.73 8.05 -49.93
C THR A 90 21.42 8.85 -49.88
N LYS A 91 20.74 9.02 -51.04
CA LYS A 91 19.48 9.80 -51.17
C LYS A 91 18.35 9.32 -50.24
N ARG A 92 18.33 8.02 -49.89
CA ARG A 92 17.37 7.40 -48.97
C ARG A 92 17.55 7.86 -47.52
N TRP A 93 18.78 8.23 -47.15
CA TRP A 93 19.13 8.78 -45.84
C TRP A 93 18.67 10.23 -45.69
N ARG A 94 18.81 11.07 -46.72
CA ARG A 94 18.29 12.46 -46.71
C ARG A 94 16.79 12.55 -46.48
N LYS A 95 16.02 11.62 -47.05
CA LYS A 95 14.56 11.55 -46.87
C LYS A 95 14.15 11.14 -45.44
N ARG A 96 14.93 10.26 -44.80
CA ARG A 96 14.76 9.89 -43.39
C ARG A 96 15.23 10.99 -42.43
N GLN A 97 16.28 11.72 -42.81
CA GLN A 97 16.76 12.88 -42.07
C GLN A 97 15.72 14.01 -42.06
N GLN A 98 15.12 14.35 -43.22
CA GLN A 98 14.04 15.34 -43.29
C GLN A 98 12.81 14.91 -42.47
N HIS A 99 12.45 13.63 -42.45
CA HIS A 99 11.34 13.14 -41.64
C HIS A 99 11.64 13.23 -40.14
N ALA A 100 12.87 12.88 -39.73
CA ALA A 100 13.30 12.98 -38.34
C ALA A 100 13.41 14.44 -37.87
N GLU A 101 13.89 15.36 -38.72
CA GLU A 101 13.95 16.80 -38.43
C GLU A 101 12.53 17.37 -38.24
N VAL A 102 11.57 17.01 -39.10
CA VAL A 102 10.16 17.42 -38.96
C VAL A 102 9.51 16.86 -37.70
N GLU A 103 9.77 15.60 -37.34
CA GLU A 103 9.25 14.99 -36.11
C GLU A 103 9.85 15.63 -34.85
N ILE A 104 11.14 15.96 -34.87
CA ILE A 104 11.81 16.68 -33.78
C ILE A 104 11.25 18.09 -33.62
N ASP A 105 11.10 18.83 -34.72
CA ASP A 105 10.54 20.18 -34.68
C ASP A 105 9.08 20.17 -34.19
N THR A 106 8.30 19.16 -34.59
CA THR A 106 6.92 18.95 -34.10
C THR A 106 6.88 18.67 -32.60
N ALA A 107 7.79 17.82 -32.09
CA ALA A 107 7.90 17.53 -30.67
C ALA A 107 8.36 18.76 -29.85
N ILE A 108 9.27 19.57 -30.39
CA ILE A 108 9.70 20.84 -29.79
C ILE A 108 8.53 21.84 -29.73
N LEU A 109 7.74 21.95 -30.80
CA LEU A 109 6.55 22.81 -30.82
C LEU A 109 5.50 22.36 -29.80
N ALA A 110 5.22 21.05 -29.72
CA ALA A 110 4.29 20.49 -28.75
C ALA A 110 4.75 20.74 -27.31
N LYS A 111 6.05 20.58 -27.03
CA LYS A 111 6.65 20.90 -25.73
C LYS A 111 6.52 22.37 -25.37
N ARG A 112 6.78 23.29 -26.32
CA ARG A 112 6.61 24.73 -26.12
C ARG A 112 5.16 25.10 -25.80
N LYS A 113 4.20 24.47 -26.48
CA LYS A 113 2.77 24.69 -26.24
C LYS A 113 2.36 24.26 -24.83
N ILE A 114 2.77 23.07 -24.39
CA ILE A 114 2.51 22.56 -23.03
C ILE A 114 3.13 23.46 -21.96
N ILE A 115 4.37 23.93 -22.18
CA ILE A 115 5.03 24.85 -21.24
C ILE A 115 4.26 26.18 -21.15
N HIS A 116 3.79 26.70 -22.28
CA HIS A 116 3.02 27.94 -22.29
C HIS A 116 1.64 27.79 -21.61
N GLU A 117 0.97 26.65 -21.80
CA GLU A 117 -0.28 26.31 -21.10
C GLU A 117 -0.06 26.20 -19.58
N LEU A 118 1.01 25.52 -19.15
CA LEU A 118 1.37 25.39 -17.73
C LEU A 118 1.79 26.73 -17.10
N GLN A 119 2.42 27.62 -17.86
CA GLN A 119 2.76 28.96 -17.41
C GLN A 119 1.50 29.83 -17.26
N ALA A 120 0.55 29.73 -18.19
CA ALA A 120 -0.73 30.43 -18.09
C ALA A 120 -1.56 29.95 -16.88
N GLU A 121 -1.62 28.65 -16.64
CA GLU A 121 -2.33 28.07 -15.50
C GLU A 121 -1.69 28.46 -14.15
N ASN A 122 -0.36 28.48 -14.07
CA ASN A 122 0.35 28.98 -12.88
C ASN A 122 0.15 30.48 -12.66
N GLN A 123 0.09 31.29 -13.72
CA GLN A 123 -0.22 32.72 -13.62
C GLN A 123 -1.64 32.93 -13.09
N GLN A 124 -2.60 32.15 -13.57
CA GLN A 124 -3.98 32.20 -13.10
C GLN A 124 -4.10 31.84 -11.61
N LEU A 125 -3.42 30.77 -11.18
CA LEU A 125 -3.38 30.37 -9.76
C LEU A 125 -2.73 31.44 -8.87
N ARG A 126 -1.68 32.13 -9.35
CA ARG A 126 -1.07 33.25 -8.63
C ARG A 126 -2.03 34.43 -8.49
N ASN A 127 -2.71 34.80 -9.57
CA ASN A 127 -3.72 35.88 -9.54
C ASN A 127 -4.90 35.53 -8.61
N GLU A 128 -5.32 34.25 -8.56
CA GLU A 128 -6.35 33.78 -7.64
C GLU A 128 -5.88 33.85 -6.18
N GLN A 129 -4.63 33.47 -5.89
CA GLN A 129 -4.03 33.62 -4.57
C GLN A 129 -3.91 35.08 -4.14
N GLU A 130 -3.46 35.97 -5.03
CA GLU A 130 -3.37 37.41 -4.76
C GLU A 130 -4.76 38.02 -4.49
N ASN A 131 -5.79 37.63 -5.25
CA ASN A 131 -7.17 38.04 -4.98
C ASN A 131 -7.70 37.55 -3.62
N ILE A 132 -7.35 36.33 -3.21
CA ILE A 132 -7.72 35.80 -1.88
C ILE A 132 -7.01 36.59 -0.77
N ILE A 133 -5.73 36.93 -0.96
CA ILE A 133 -4.94 37.73 -0.02
C ILE A 133 -5.50 39.16 0.06
N GLN A 134 -5.86 39.78 -1.06
CA GLN A 134 -6.44 41.12 -1.12
C GLN A 134 -7.83 41.18 -0.45
N LYS A 135 -8.70 40.18 -0.69
CA LYS A 135 -10.00 40.05 0.01
C LYS A 135 -9.85 39.85 1.52
N ARG A 136 -8.80 39.15 1.97
CA ARG A 136 -8.46 39.04 3.40
C ARG A 136 -7.91 40.35 3.98
N GLY A 137 -7.12 41.09 3.21
CA GLY A 137 -6.60 42.41 3.58
C GLY A 137 -7.68 43.49 3.70
N GLU A 138 -8.68 43.49 2.82
CA GLU A 138 -9.83 44.40 2.87
C GLU A 138 -10.76 44.08 4.06
N GLY A 139 -10.94 42.79 4.38
CA GLY A 139 -11.66 42.35 5.58
C GLY A 139 -10.98 42.78 6.89
N LEU A 140 -9.64 42.87 6.91
CA LEU A 140 -8.88 43.37 8.06
C LEU A 140 -8.89 44.91 8.16
N ARG A 141 -8.87 45.64 7.03
CA ARG A 141 -9.03 47.12 7.02
C ARG A 141 -10.45 47.57 7.39
N GLY A 142 -11.47 46.77 7.09
CA GLY A 142 -12.84 46.99 7.57
C GLY A 142 -12.98 46.84 9.09
N ARG A 143 -12.15 45.98 9.71
CA ARG A 143 -12.12 45.77 11.17
C ARG A 143 -11.28 46.83 11.90
N ALA A 144 -10.25 47.37 11.26
CA ALA A 144 -9.41 48.44 11.82
C ALA A 144 -10.12 49.81 11.93
N LYS A 145 -11.19 50.06 11.16
CA LYS A 145 -12.02 51.27 11.31
C LYS A 145 -13.02 51.22 12.48
N TYR A 146 -13.13 50.08 13.17
CA TYR A 146 -14.03 49.93 14.33
C TYR A 146 -13.30 50.04 15.69
N HIS A 147 -11.98 50.27 15.69
CA HIS A 147 -11.16 50.38 16.92
C HIS A 147 -10.36 51.70 16.97
N GLN A 148 -10.96 52.80 16.48
CA GLN A 148 -10.55 54.17 16.83
C GLN A 148 -11.56 54.73 17.84
N ARG A 149 -11.40 54.33 19.10
CA ARG A 149 -11.93 54.96 20.32
C ARG A 149 -11.54 54.05 21.47
N VAL A 150 -10.34 54.25 22.00
CA VAL A 150 -9.98 54.41 23.43
C VAL A 150 -8.47 54.65 23.41
N ASP A 151 -8.06 55.91 23.58
CA ASP A 151 -6.67 56.31 23.80
C ASP A 151 -6.33 56.32 25.30
N ASP A 152 -5.02 56.27 25.55
CA ASP A 152 -4.24 56.69 26.73
C ASP A 152 -4.05 55.71 27.91
N VAL A 153 -2.80 55.24 28.09
CA VAL A 153 -1.78 55.89 28.95
C VAL A 153 -0.39 55.24 28.74
N SER A 154 0.60 56.10 28.57
CA SER A 154 2.09 55.99 28.56
C SER A 154 2.70 55.19 29.75
N SER A 155 3.93 54.67 29.83
CA SER A 155 5.24 54.88 29.19
C SER A 155 6.29 53.94 29.83
N LEU A 156 7.44 53.74 29.14
CA LEU A 156 8.83 53.43 29.60
C LEU A 156 9.46 52.08 29.17
N ASN A 157 10.35 52.15 28.17
CA ASN A 157 11.78 51.75 28.09
C ASN A 157 12.26 50.60 29.03
N GLN A 158 13.12 49.64 28.68
CA GLN A 158 14.29 49.57 27.76
C GLN A 158 14.79 48.09 27.69
N GLU A 159 15.11 47.56 26.51
CA GLU A 159 16.43 47.05 26.02
C GLU A 159 17.01 45.67 26.49
N HIS A 160 17.33 44.84 25.46
CA HIS A 160 18.42 43.83 25.29
C HIS A 160 18.51 42.58 26.21
N GLU A 161 18.86 41.35 25.79
CA GLU A 161 19.06 40.59 24.54
C GLU A 161 19.12 39.06 24.94
N PRO A 162 19.46 38.06 24.10
CA PRO A 162 18.66 36.86 23.86
C PRO A 162 19.06 35.61 24.69
N ILE A 163 18.08 34.80 25.10
CA ILE A 163 18.33 33.42 25.59
C ILE A 163 17.40 32.44 24.88
N ILE A 164 18.06 31.47 24.25
CA ILE A 164 17.53 30.26 23.63
C ILE A 164 16.53 29.56 24.57
N SER A 165 15.26 29.41 24.16
CA SER A 165 14.32 28.51 24.82
C SER A 165 13.57 27.64 23.83
N SER A 166 13.59 26.35 24.17
CA SER A 166 12.86 25.20 23.65
C SER A 166 11.38 25.48 23.35
N PRO A 167 10.76 24.73 22.41
CA PRO A 167 9.34 24.91 22.12
C PRO A 167 8.50 24.55 23.36
N ASN A 168 7.75 25.53 23.85
CA ASN A 168 6.82 25.39 24.98
C ASN A 168 5.82 24.24 24.75
N PRO A 169 5.44 23.49 25.81
CA PRO A 169 4.33 22.56 25.75
C PRO A 169 3.04 23.37 25.61
N VAL A 170 2.24 23.00 24.61
CA VAL A 170 1.00 23.68 24.27
C VAL A 170 -0.03 23.50 25.41
N GLU A 171 -0.41 24.60 26.06
CA GLU A 171 -1.57 24.71 26.95
C GLU A 171 -2.89 24.51 26.17
N ASN A 172 -3.23 23.27 25.82
CA ASN A 172 -4.45 22.93 25.07
C ASN A 172 -5.36 21.93 25.82
N VAL A 173 -5.35 21.94 27.16
CA VAL A 173 -6.21 21.09 27.99
C VAL A 173 -7.24 21.96 28.71
N VAL A 174 -8.52 21.76 28.40
CA VAL A 174 -9.61 22.43 29.13
C VAL A 174 -9.81 21.73 30.48
N ALA A 175 -9.94 22.51 31.56
CA ALA A 175 -10.17 21.97 32.91
C ALA A 175 -11.49 21.15 32.97
N PRO A 176 -11.55 20.07 33.77
CA PRO A 176 -12.76 19.28 33.93
C PRO A 176 -13.82 20.06 34.73
N GLU A 177 -14.72 20.75 34.03
CA GLU A 177 -15.92 21.28 34.68
C GLU A 177 -16.90 20.13 34.98
N ASN A 178 -17.37 20.07 36.24
CA ASN A 178 -18.42 19.17 36.70
C ASN A 178 -19.57 19.15 35.68
N ILE A 179 -19.95 17.94 35.24
CA ILE A 179 -21.16 17.73 34.43
C ILE A 179 -22.35 17.91 35.39
N ASP A 180 -22.64 19.15 35.77
CA ASP A 180 -23.81 19.47 36.58
C ASP A 180 -25.01 19.65 35.66
N SER A 181 -25.96 18.72 35.77
CA SER A 181 -27.16 18.62 34.93
C SER A 181 -28.17 19.75 35.12
N ARG A 182 -27.87 20.81 35.87
CA ARG A 182 -28.90 21.72 36.37
C ARG A 182 -28.83 23.18 35.97
N ASN A 183 -27.75 23.72 35.42
CA ASN A 183 -27.79 25.09 34.86
C ASN A 183 -26.59 25.38 33.95
N GLY A 184 -26.84 25.66 32.67
CA GLY A 184 -25.88 26.33 31.78
C GLY A 184 -25.50 25.58 30.49
N GLY A 185 -26.39 25.59 29.49
CA GLY A 185 -26.07 25.33 28.07
C GLY A 185 -25.58 23.92 27.70
N ASN A 186 -26.26 23.26 26.77
CA ASN A 186 -25.83 22.01 26.11
C ASN A 186 -24.52 22.21 25.30
N LYS A 187 -23.37 22.45 25.96
CA LYS A 187 -22.07 22.40 25.29
C LYS A 187 -21.70 20.93 25.12
N ILE A 188 -21.81 20.46 23.89
CA ILE A 188 -21.24 19.20 23.44
C ILE A 188 -19.76 19.20 23.85
N LYS A 189 -19.31 18.17 24.58
CA LYS A 189 -17.92 18.04 24.99
C LYS A 189 -17.25 16.91 24.21
N TYR A 190 -16.00 17.11 23.79
CA TYR A 190 -15.20 16.10 23.10
C TYR A 190 -14.01 15.70 23.96
N LEU A 191 -13.62 14.44 23.93
CA LEU A 191 -12.45 13.96 24.66
C LEU A 191 -11.66 12.88 23.92
N ARG A 192 -10.39 12.75 24.31
CA ARG A 192 -9.54 11.57 24.07
C ARG A 192 -9.33 10.83 25.38
N LEU A 193 -9.22 9.51 25.31
CA LEU A 193 -8.97 8.64 26.46
C LEU A 193 -7.58 8.05 26.32
N ILE A 194 -6.66 8.46 27.19
CA ILE A 194 -5.28 7.97 27.19
C ILE A 194 -5.11 7.08 28.40
N ASN A 195 -4.79 5.80 28.20
CA ASN A 195 -4.59 4.89 29.31
C ASN A 195 -3.32 5.25 30.08
N ILE A 196 -3.44 5.40 31.40
CA ILE A 196 -2.35 5.89 32.26
C ILE A 196 -1.20 4.88 32.33
N VAL A 197 -1.50 3.57 32.31
CA VAL A 197 -0.49 2.51 32.52
C VAL A 197 0.15 2.07 31.21
N SER A 198 -0.62 1.97 30.13
CA SER A 198 -0.10 1.57 28.82
C SER A 198 0.42 2.74 27.98
N ALA A 199 0.10 3.99 28.35
CA ALA A 199 0.44 5.19 27.57
C ALA A 199 -0.02 5.07 26.10
N CYS A 200 -1.22 4.51 25.91
CA CYS A 200 -1.86 4.33 24.62
C CYS A 200 -3.19 5.08 24.59
N THR A 201 -3.58 5.54 23.41
CA THR A 201 -4.82 6.27 23.17
C THR A 201 -5.88 5.29 22.67
N LEU A 202 -7.08 5.37 23.26
CA LEU A 202 -8.21 4.60 22.77
C LEU A 202 -8.69 5.16 21.43
N LEU A 203 -8.98 4.25 20.50
CA LEU A 203 -9.48 4.60 19.18
C LEU A 203 -10.45 3.55 18.65
N VAL A 204 -11.41 4.02 17.87
CA VAL A 204 -12.25 3.16 17.03
C VAL A 204 -11.61 3.14 15.64
N PRO A 205 -11.12 1.98 15.19
CA PRO A 205 -10.63 1.82 13.83
C PRO A 205 -11.70 2.30 12.82
N GLY A 206 -11.26 2.99 11.77
CA GLY A 206 -12.17 3.47 10.72
C GLY A 206 -11.74 3.01 9.33
N ASP A 207 -11.11 1.84 9.26
CA ASP A 207 -10.50 1.32 8.03
C ASP A 207 -11.38 0.33 7.27
N GLY A 208 -12.57 -0.02 7.78
CA GLY A 208 -13.58 -0.90 7.15
C GLY A 208 -13.35 -2.40 7.36
N SER A 209 -12.45 -2.78 8.25
CA SER A 209 -12.14 -4.17 8.56
C SER A 209 -13.26 -4.93 9.31
N PRO A 210 -13.35 -6.27 9.24
CA PRO A 210 -14.16 -7.03 10.18
C PRO A 210 -13.62 -6.83 11.61
N GLY A 211 -14.45 -6.31 12.52
CA GLY A 211 -14.03 -5.85 13.86
C GLY A 211 -13.46 -4.42 13.89
N ASP A 212 -13.65 -3.63 12.84
CA ASP A 212 -13.31 -2.19 12.78
C ASP A 212 -14.15 -1.35 13.75
N ASP A 213 -15.30 -1.87 14.16
CA ASP A 213 -16.08 -1.32 15.26
C ASP A 213 -15.41 -1.53 16.63
N TRP A 214 -14.48 -2.47 16.80
CA TRP A 214 -13.92 -2.78 18.12
C TRP A 214 -12.93 -1.72 18.59
N LEU A 215 -13.08 -1.30 19.83
CA LEU A 215 -12.18 -0.34 20.45
C LEU A 215 -10.77 -0.94 20.61
N ARG A 216 -9.75 -0.17 20.24
CA ARG A 216 -8.33 -0.53 20.37
C ARG A 216 -7.60 0.47 21.25
N CYS A 217 -6.43 0.08 21.75
CA CYS A 217 -5.49 1.00 22.37
C CYS A 217 -4.18 0.97 21.59
N GLU A 218 -3.76 2.12 21.07
CA GLU A 218 -2.54 2.25 20.28
C GLU A 218 -1.64 3.34 20.84
N LYS A 219 -0.31 3.18 20.73
CA LYS A 219 0.63 4.21 21.18
C LYS A 219 0.32 5.54 20.49
N ASP A 220 0.23 6.60 21.29
CA ASP A 220 -0.16 7.93 20.80
C ASP A 220 0.80 8.41 19.70
N THR A 221 0.23 8.91 18.61
CA THR A 221 0.99 9.54 17.51
C THR A 221 1.08 11.06 17.68
N ASN A 222 0.52 11.63 18.75
CA ASN A 222 0.31 13.07 18.96
C ASN A 222 -0.59 13.73 17.89
N GLU A 223 -1.17 12.96 16.97
CA GLU A 223 -2.15 13.47 15.99
C GLU A 223 -3.57 13.39 16.59
N PHE A 224 -4.31 14.50 16.52
CA PHE A 224 -5.73 14.57 16.90
C PHE A 224 -6.62 13.95 15.81
N ASP A 225 -6.40 12.67 15.52
CA ASP A 225 -7.19 11.94 14.52
C ASP A 225 -8.61 11.69 15.02
N ALA A 226 -9.59 11.80 14.12
CA ALA A 226 -11.01 11.66 14.43
C ALA A 226 -11.37 10.30 15.04
N GLN A 227 -10.58 9.26 14.74
CA GLN A 227 -10.70 7.91 15.30
C GLN A 227 -10.41 7.85 16.81
N THR A 228 -9.65 8.81 17.33
CA THR A 228 -9.28 8.92 18.75
C THR A 228 -10.22 9.81 19.57
N ILE A 229 -11.14 10.50 18.90
CA ILE A 229 -11.99 11.54 19.51
C ILE A 229 -13.40 10.99 19.74
N PHE A 230 -13.88 11.15 20.97
CA PHE A 230 -15.24 10.80 21.37
C PHE A 230 -16.02 12.06 21.73
N GLN A 231 -17.19 12.21 21.14
CA GLN A 231 -18.20 13.15 21.59
C GLN A 231 -18.93 12.55 22.80
N VAL A 232 -18.99 13.33 23.87
CA VAL A 232 -19.67 12.98 25.12
C VAL A 232 -21.05 13.62 25.13
N THR A 233 -22.07 12.80 25.34
CA THR A 233 -23.46 13.26 25.49
C THR A 233 -24.09 12.66 26.74
N PRO A 234 -25.04 13.34 27.41
CA PRO A 234 -25.78 12.73 28.51
C PRO A 234 -26.48 11.44 28.07
N SER A 235 -26.48 10.44 28.95
CA SER A 235 -27.32 9.25 28.78
C SER A 235 -28.78 9.59 29.13
N HIS A 236 -29.71 9.01 28.37
CA HIS A 236 -31.15 9.09 28.66
C HIS A 236 -31.65 7.98 29.58
N THR A 237 -30.82 6.98 29.90
CA THR A 237 -31.23 5.81 30.72
C THR A 237 -30.90 5.96 32.19
N ARG A 238 -29.85 6.72 32.54
CA ARG A 238 -29.42 6.90 33.93
C ARG A 238 -28.87 8.30 34.14
N THR A 239 -29.40 8.99 35.14
CA THR A 239 -28.92 10.32 35.56
C THR A 239 -27.44 10.25 35.95
N GLY A 240 -26.63 11.16 35.40
CA GLY A 240 -25.18 11.20 35.64
C GLY A 240 -24.35 10.25 34.76
N ALA A 241 -24.98 9.34 34.00
CA ALA A 241 -24.29 8.54 33.00
C ALA A 241 -24.14 9.32 31.68
N VAL A 242 -23.13 8.95 30.90
CA VAL A 242 -22.78 9.54 29.60
C VAL A 242 -22.78 8.49 28.50
N ARG A 243 -22.83 8.94 27.25
CA ARG A 243 -22.63 8.13 26.05
C ARG A 243 -21.47 8.72 25.25
N LEU A 244 -20.69 7.85 24.62
CA LEU A 244 -19.51 8.20 23.85
C LEU A 244 -19.77 7.89 22.37
N ARG A 245 -19.72 8.90 21.51
CA ARG A 245 -19.88 8.76 20.06
C ARG A 245 -18.57 9.02 19.35
N THR A 246 -18.08 8.08 18.54
CA THR A 246 -16.85 8.29 17.75
C THR A 246 -17.02 9.45 16.77
N GLN A 247 -15.94 10.18 16.50
CA GLN A 247 -15.91 11.20 15.44
C GLN A 247 -15.40 10.65 14.10
N ALA A 248 -15.04 9.37 14.02
CA ALA A 248 -14.77 8.68 12.78
C ALA A 248 -16.01 7.93 12.24
N GLY A 249 -15.99 7.60 10.94
CA GLY A 249 -17.05 6.85 10.28
C GLY A 249 -18.41 7.55 10.30
N ALA A 250 -19.49 6.79 10.45
CA ALA A 250 -20.87 7.30 10.53
C ALA A 250 -21.24 7.92 11.89
N GLY A 251 -20.27 8.08 12.80
CA GLY A 251 -20.52 8.60 14.14
C GLY A 251 -21.29 7.61 15.02
N THR A 252 -20.73 6.43 15.23
CA THR A 252 -21.34 5.34 16.00
C THR A 252 -21.19 5.51 17.51
N LEU A 253 -22.07 4.86 18.29
CA LEU A 253 -22.03 4.88 19.74
C LEU A 253 -21.17 3.74 20.26
N LEU A 254 -20.32 4.04 21.24
CA LEU A 254 -19.57 3.03 21.97
C LEU A 254 -20.53 2.23 22.83
N GLU A 255 -20.40 0.90 22.80
CA GLU A 255 -21.14 -0.03 23.63
C GLU A 255 -20.25 -1.17 24.16
N VAL A 256 -20.76 -1.86 25.18
CA VAL A 256 -20.20 -3.13 25.67
C VAL A 256 -21.17 -4.26 25.35
N VAL A 257 -20.69 -5.28 24.66
CA VAL A 257 -21.48 -6.50 24.40
C VAL A 257 -21.73 -7.23 25.73
N PRO A 258 -22.97 -7.49 26.13
CA PRO A 258 -23.26 -8.08 27.44
C PRO A 258 -22.86 -9.55 27.53
N PRO A 259 -22.77 -10.10 28.76
CA PRO A 259 -22.53 -11.52 28.97
C PRO A 259 -23.61 -12.38 28.31
N GLY A 260 -23.21 -13.50 27.69
CA GLY A 260 -24.15 -14.46 27.07
C GLY A 260 -24.39 -14.23 25.57
N GLU A 261 -23.88 -13.15 25.00
CA GLU A 261 -23.89 -12.91 23.55
C GLU A 261 -22.55 -13.29 22.90
N GLU A 262 -22.58 -13.50 21.58
CA GLU A 262 -21.34 -13.68 20.80
C GLU A 262 -20.45 -12.43 20.94
N TYR A 263 -19.17 -12.64 21.20
CA TYR A 263 -18.21 -11.57 21.51
C TYR A 263 -18.53 -10.79 22.81
N ALA A 264 -19.16 -11.42 23.80
CA ALA A 264 -19.38 -10.85 25.12
C ALA A 264 -18.13 -10.11 25.65
N TRP A 265 -18.37 -8.97 26.30
CA TRP A 265 -17.39 -8.08 26.90
C TRP A 265 -16.48 -7.31 25.94
N VAL A 266 -16.65 -7.48 24.63
CA VAL A 266 -16.02 -6.61 23.65
C VAL A 266 -16.61 -5.20 23.76
N VAL A 267 -15.73 -4.21 23.71
CA VAL A 267 -16.12 -2.81 23.59
C VAL A 267 -16.05 -2.44 22.10
N ARG A 268 -17.15 -1.96 21.53
CA ARG A 268 -17.25 -1.66 20.10
C ARG A 268 -18.12 -0.45 19.81
N ALA A 269 -18.07 0.08 18.60
CA ALA A 269 -18.82 1.25 18.17
C ALA A 269 -19.85 0.86 17.08
N GLN A 270 -21.15 0.92 17.40
CA GLN A 270 -22.22 0.43 16.53
C GLN A 270 -23.25 1.51 16.16
N GLU A 271 -23.88 1.39 14.97
CA GLU A 271 -24.89 2.34 14.46
C GLU A 271 -26.29 2.14 15.07
N LYS A 272 -26.67 0.90 15.40
CA LYS A 272 -28.07 0.57 15.75
C LYS A 272 -28.33 0.79 17.24
N GLU A 273 -29.15 1.78 17.57
CA GLU A 273 -29.89 1.82 18.84
C GLU A 273 -31.23 1.10 18.62
N ASN A 274 -31.48 -0.07 19.23
CA ASN A 274 -32.81 -0.67 19.25
C ASN A 274 -33.25 -1.10 20.66
N LYS A 275 -34.50 -0.80 21.05
CA LYS A 275 -35.07 -1.17 22.37
C LYS A 275 -34.41 -0.48 23.58
N ASN A 276 -35.13 -0.45 24.70
CA ASN A 276 -34.68 0.23 25.93
C ASN A 276 -33.51 -0.50 26.63
N ASP A 277 -33.44 -1.84 26.52
CA ASP A 277 -32.35 -2.66 27.09
C ASP A 277 -30.99 -2.45 26.41
N GLU A 278 -30.95 -2.02 25.14
CA GLU A 278 -29.69 -1.75 24.42
C GLU A 278 -29.11 -0.38 24.77
N LYS A 279 -29.93 0.59 25.21
CA LYS A 279 -29.46 1.94 25.58
C LYS A 279 -28.52 1.92 26.80
N GLU A 280 -28.66 0.94 27.69
CA GLU A 280 -27.74 0.74 28.81
C GLU A 280 -26.37 0.19 28.36
N ARG A 281 -26.31 -0.53 27.22
CA ARG A 281 -25.06 -1.07 26.66
C ARG A 281 -24.14 0.05 26.20
N SER A 282 -24.70 1.16 25.73
CA SER A 282 -23.97 2.34 25.29
C SER A 282 -23.79 3.43 26.35
N SER A 283 -24.23 3.18 27.60
CA SER A 283 -24.18 4.15 28.69
C SER A 283 -23.06 3.83 29.67
N PHE A 284 -22.34 4.87 30.11
CA PHE A 284 -21.17 4.76 30.98
C PHE A 284 -21.24 5.75 32.13
N GLU A 285 -20.81 5.31 33.30
CA GLU A 285 -20.56 6.16 34.47
C GLU A 285 -19.07 6.48 34.54
N ILE A 286 -18.73 7.76 34.70
CA ILE A 286 -17.35 8.20 34.93
C ILE A 286 -17.04 8.03 36.41
N MET A 287 -16.24 7.02 36.74
CA MET A 287 -15.86 6.69 38.10
C MET A 287 -14.57 7.44 38.46
N GLN A 288 -14.62 8.23 39.54
CA GLN A 288 -13.46 8.96 40.09
C GLN A 288 -12.70 9.82 39.05
N GLY A 289 -13.36 10.23 37.97
CA GLY A 289 -12.76 11.01 36.89
C GLY A 289 -11.76 10.26 35.99
N VAL A 290 -11.52 8.97 36.21
CA VAL A 290 -10.45 8.22 35.53
C VAL A 290 -10.90 6.91 34.89
N SER A 291 -12.06 6.36 35.26
CA SER A 291 -12.52 5.07 34.72
C SER A 291 -13.92 5.17 34.14
N LEU A 292 -14.21 4.34 33.13
CA LEU A 292 -15.52 4.26 32.49
C LEU A 292 -16.17 2.94 32.82
N ARG A 293 -17.22 2.97 33.65
CA ARG A 293 -18.02 1.79 34.00
C ARG A 293 -19.25 1.69 33.13
N ASN A 294 -19.45 0.59 32.43
CA ASN A 294 -20.64 0.37 31.63
C ASN A 294 -21.88 0.10 32.52
N VAL A 295 -23.00 0.74 32.20
CA VAL A 295 -24.24 0.66 32.99
C VAL A 295 -24.87 -0.74 32.92
N LYS A 296 -24.88 -1.39 31.76
CA LYS A 296 -25.52 -2.71 31.59
C LYS A 296 -24.74 -3.83 32.26
N THR A 297 -23.43 -3.84 32.06
CA THR A 297 -22.57 -4.97 32.43
C THR A 297 -21.86 -4.77 33.77
N ASN A 298 -21.88 -3.56 34.33
CA ASN A 298 -21.06 -3.10 35.46
C ASN A 298 -19.53 -3.24 35.23
N GLY A 299 -19.11 -3.61 34.02
CA GLY A 299 -17.71 -3.79 33.66
C GLY A 299 -17.06 -2.45 33.32
N CYS A 300 -15.87 -2.22 33.88
CA CYS A 300 -15.07 -1.05 33.53
C CYS A 300 -14.22 -1.33 32.29
N ILE A 301 -14.15 -0.36 31.38
CA ILE A 301 -13.28 -0.45 30.20
C ILE A 301 -11.84 -0.62 30.70
N THR A 302 -11.18 -1.68 30.24
CA THR A 302 -9.83 -2.04 30.68
C THR A 302 -9.00 -2.58 29.52
N ILE A 303 -7.69 -2.44 29.65
CA ILE A 303 -6.72 -3.01 28.71
C ILE A 303 -6.24 -4.37 29.20
N ILE A 304 -6.56 -5.39 28.42
CA ILE A 304 -6.08 -6.75 28.64
C ILE A 304 -4.83 -6.96 27.80
N ARG A 305 -3.69 -7.09 28.48
CA ARG A 305 -2.43 -7.47 27.86
C ARG A 305 -2.41 -8.98 27.66
N SER A 306 -2.59 -9.42 26.42
CA SER A 306 -2.32 -10.79 26.00
C SER A 306 -0.92 -10.88 25.38
N MET A 307 -0.17 -11.94 25.70
CA MET A 307 1.01 -12.30 24.92
C MET A 307 0.59 -13.35 23.89
N ASP A 308 0.77 -13.04 22.61
CA ASP A 308 0.83 -14.07 21.57
C ASP A 308 2.26 -14.22 21.06
N SER A 309 2.46 -15.13 20.10
CA SER A 309 3.76 -15.43 19.48
C SER A 309 4.41 -14.26 18.73
N THR A 310 3.77 -13.09 18.67
CA THR A 310 4.20 -11.90 17.92
C THR A 310 4.48 -10.68 18.81
N GLY A 311 4.13 -10.72 20.10
CA GLY A 311 4.28 -9.61 21.05
C GLY A 311 2.96 -9.22 21.73
N ARG A 312 2.95 -8.09 22.45
CA ARG A 312 1.81 -7.62 23.26
C ARG A 312 0.62 -7.26 22.38
N VAL A 313 -0.50 -7.97 22.52
CA VAL A 313 -1.81 -7.54 22.01
C VAL A 313 -2.58 -6.90 23.17
N GLU A 314 -2.83 -5.60 23.06
CA GLU A 314 -3.64 -4.85 23.99
C GLU A 314 -5.10 -4.88 23.51
N ASN A 315 -5.90 -5.80 24.07
CA ASN A 315 -7.32 -5.87 23.79
C ASN A 315 -8.07 -4.94 24.74
N VAL A 316 -8.99 -4.14 24.22
CA VAL A 316 -9.90 -3.34 25.06
C VAL A 316 -11.16 -4.15 25.33
N ARG A 317 -11.47 -4.35 26.61
CA ARG A 317 -12.57 -5.20 27.10
C ARG A 317 -13.23 -4.59 28.33
N ALA A 318 -14.34 -5.17 28.76
CA ALA A 318 -15.03 -4.80 29.99
C ALA A 318 -15.09 -5.93 31.05
N HIS A 319 -14.34 -7.02 30.85
CA HIS A 319 -14.24 -8.14 31.81
C HIS A 319 -12.92 -8.13 32.59
N GLY A 320 -12.88 -8.88 33.70
CA GLY A 320 -11.66 -9.08 34.50
C GLY A 320 -10.58 -9.93 33.80
N ASN A 321 -9.31 -9.76 34.21
CA ASN A 321 -8.14 -10.38 33.58
C ASN A 321 -8.04 -11.91 33.81
N ARG A 322 -8.82 -12.69 33.04
CA ARG A 322 -8.46 -14.00 32.45
C ARG A 322 -9.35 -14.23 31.21
N PRO A 323 -8.87 -14.91 30.14
CA PRO A 323 -9.63 -15.14 28.90
C PRO A 323 -10.93 -15.95 29.05
N HIS A 324 -11.30 -16.36 30.27
CA HIS A 324 -12.49 -17.15 30.59
C HIS A 324 -13.34 -16.59 31.74
N GLN A 325 -13.03 -15.39 32.25
CA GLN A 325 -13.84 -14.77 33.30
C GLN A 325 -15.14 -14.20 32.73
N ARG A 326 -16.28 -14.76 33.17
CA ARG A 326 -17.63 -14.27 32.86
C ARG A 326 -18.08 -13.12 33.78
N GLN A 327 -17.15 -12.38 34.37
CA GLN A 327 -17.42 -11.36 35.38
C GLN A 327 -16.95 -9.97 34.93
N ALA A 328 -17.66 -8.96 35.41
CA ALA A 328 -17.39 -7.55 35.16
C ALA A 328 -15.98 -7.16 35.65
N GLY A 329 -15.23 -6.46 34.80
CA GLY A 329 -13.93 -5.93 35.17
C GLY A 329 -14.05 -4.82 36.23
N PRO A 330 -13.27 -4.87 37.33
CA PRO A 330 -13.33 -3.84 38.37
C PRO A 330 -12.65 -2.55 37.90
N CYS A 331 -13.21 -1.38 38.25
CA CYS A 331 -12.61 -0.07 37.95
C CYS A 331 -11.29 0.18 38.72
N THR A 332 -11.02 -0.59 39.78
CA THR A 332 -9.80 -0.47 40.57
C THR A 332 -8.57 -1.08 39.89
N THR A 333 -8.75 -1.77 38.76
CA THR A 333 -7.59 -2.28 38.01
C THR A 333 -6.81 -1.12 37.39
N PRO A 334 -5.46 -1.11 37.49
CA PRO A 334 -4.65 -0.02 36.94
C PRO A 334 -4.88 0.21 35.43
N PHE A 335 -5.18 -0.86 34.70
CA PHE A 335 -5.45 -0.81 33.25
C PHE A 335 -6.84 -0.26 32.88
N ALA A 336 -7.69 0.06 33.86
CA ALA A 336 -8.97 0.74 33.66
C ALA A 336 -8.89 2.25 33.94
N SER A 337 -7.69 2.79 34.22
CA SER A 337 -7.48 4.21 34.50
C SER A 337 -7.02 4.96 33.24
N PHE A 338 -7.72 6.03 32.92
CA PHE A 338 -7.50 6.88 31.75
C PHE A 338 -7.38 8.34 32.15
N GLN A 339 -6.43 9.03 31.53
CA GLN A 339 -6.42 10.47 31.45
C GLN A 339 -7.49 10.89 30.45
N MET A 340 -8.49 11.64 30.93
CA MET A 340 -9.55 12.23 30.10
C MET A 340 -9.07 13.58 29.56
N GLN A 341 -8.60 13.59 28.31
CA GLN A 341 -8.13 14.81 27.65
C GLN A 341 -9.31 15.47 26.92
N TRP A 342 -9.89 16.51 27.52
CA TRP A 342 -10.98 17.29 26.92
C TRP A 342 -10.45 18.20 25.81
N LEU A 343 -11.17 18.25 24.69
CA LEU A 343 -10.79 18.97 23.48
C LEU A 343 -11.73 20.14 23.19
N SER A 344 -11.19 21.20 22.58
CA SER A 344 -11.96 22.33 22.07
C SER A 344 -12.63 22.00 20.74
N ASP A 345 -13.67 22.77 20.39
CA ASP A 345 -14.36 22.62 19.10
C ASP A 345 -13.41 22.82 17.92
N GLU A 346 -12.43 23.72 18.03
CA GLU A 346 -11.46 23.99 16.97
C GLU A 346 -10.61 22.75 16.62
N ILE A 347 -10.12 22.02 17.63
CA ILE A 347 -9.33 20.79 17.42
C ILE A 347 -10.18 19.74 16.69
N VAL A 348 -11.45 19.62 17.07
CA VAL A 348 -12.38 18.65 16.47
C VAL A 348 -12.70 19.03 15.03
N GLN A 349 -12.92 20.32 14.75
CA GLN A 349 -13.12 20.81 13.38
C GLN A 349 -11.89 20.54 12.51
N GLN A 350 -10.68 20.82 13.03
CA GLN A 350 -9.45 20.53 12.30
C GLN A 350 -9.29 19.03 12.03
N SER A 351 -9.63 18.18 13.01
CA SER A 351 -9.62 16.73 12.87
C SER A 351 -10.56 16.25 11.74
N ARG A 352 -11.78 16.81 11.67
CA ARG A 352 -12.75 16.51 10.60
C ARG A 352 -12.26 16.94 9.23
N ILE A 353 -11.64 18.11 9.12
CA ILE A 353 -11.03 18.61 7.88
C ILE A 353 -9.91 17.64 7.43
N ASN A 354 -9.03 17.24 8.35
CA ASN A 354 -7.95 16.30 8.06
C ASN A 354 -8.49 14.94 7.58
N LEU A 355 -9.55 14.42 8.21
CA LEU A 355 -10.21 13.18 7.79
C LEU A 355 -10.77 13.29 6.37
N ALA A 356 -11.47 14.39 6.05
CA ALA A 356 -12.03 14.62 4.73
C ALA A 356 -10.93 14.74 3.64
N GLN A 357 -9.82 15.41 3.95
CA GLN A 357 -8.66 15.50 3.06
C GLN A 357 -8.00 14.14 2.83
N LYS A 358 -7.79 13.34 3.89
CA LYS A 358 -7.28 11.96 3.80
C LYS A 358 -8.19 11.10 2.90
N ALA A 359 -9.51 11.18 3.07
CA ALA A 359 -10.48 10.45 2.24
C ALA A 359 -10.47 10.87 0.77
N LYS A 360 -10.37 12.17 0.48
CA LYS A 360 -10.26 12.69 -0.89
C LYS A 360 -8.99 12.19 -1.58
N SER A 361 -7.84 12.30 -0.89
CA SER A 361 -6.55 11.84 -1.40
C SER A 361 -6.56 10.35 -1.75
N GLU A 362 -7.15 9.52 -0.89
CA GLU A 362 -7.27 8.08 -1.16
C GLU A 362 -8.17 7.80 -2.37
N ASN A 363 -9.30 8.49 -2.51
CA ASN A 363 -10.18 8.34 -3.67
C ASN A 363 -9.48 8.74 -4.99
N ASP A 364 -8.75 9.86 -4.99
CA ASP A 364 -8.00 10.32 -6.16
C ASP A 364 -6.89 9.32 -6.53
N ARG A 365 -6.23 8.73 -5.53
CA ARG A 365 -5.28 7.64 -5.73
C ARG A 365 -5.93 6.39 -6.32
N LEU A 366 -7.05 5.92 -5.77
CA LEU A 366 -7.78 4.76 -6.29
C LEU A 366 -8.20 4.98 -7.76
N LYS A 367 -8.66 6.18 -8.12
CA LYS A 367 -8.96 6.55 -9.51
C LYS A 367 -7.70 6.48 -10.40
N ALA A 368 -6.57 6.97 -9.91
CA ALA A 368 -5.31 6.91 -10.65
C ALA A 368 -4.83 5.46 -10.86
N GLU A 369 -4.91 4.62 -9.83
CA GLU A 369 -4.61 3.18 -9.91
C GLU A 369 -5.53 2.49 -10.93
N HIS A 370 -6.84 2.79 -10.90
CA HIS A 370 -7.81 2.24 -11.85
C HIS A 370 -7.51 2.66 -13.29
N LYS A 371 -7.15 3.93 -13.52
CA LYS A 371 -6.74 4.45 -14.82
C LYS A 371 -5.43 3.80 -15.31
N ALA A 372 -4.47 3.58 -14.41
CA ALA A 372 -3.22 2.90 -14.72
C ALA A 372 -3.45 1.43 -15.12
N ILE A 373 -4.34 0.72 -14.42
CA ILE A 373 -4.77 -0.63 -14.78
C ILE A 373 -5.42 -0.64 -16.17
N GLN A 374 -6.35 0.28 -16.44
CA GLN A 374 -6.97 0.40 -17.76
C GLN A 374 -5.95 0.68 -18.87
N LEU A 375 -4.99 1.58 -18.63
CA LEU A 375 -3.93 1.89 -19.58
C LEU A 375 -3.02 0.69 -19.80
N ALA A 376 -2.60 0.00 -18.74
CA ALA A 376 -1.83 -1.23 -18.83
C ALA A 376 -2.59 -2.26 -19.66
N ASN A 377 -3.87 -2.49 -19.39
CA ASN A 377 -4.71 -3.41 -20.16
C ASN A 377 -4.74 -3.05 -21.65
N LYS A 378 -4.86 -1.77 -21.99
CA LYS A 378 -4.81 -1.28 -23.38
C LYS A 378 -3.44 -1.49 -24.03
N LEU A 379 -2.36 -1.26 -23.30
CA LEU A 379 -1.00 -1.51 -23.78
C LEU A 379 -0.76 -3.02 -24.02
N TRP A 380 -1.34 -3.87 -23.16
CA TRP A 380 -1.19 -5.32 -23.24
C TRP A 380 -2.08 -5.97 -24.29
N GLN A 381 -3.19 -5.34 -24.72
CA GLN A 381 -3.98 -5.82 -25.87
C GLN A 381 -3.14 -5.95 -27.16
N ASN A 382 -2.05 -5.19 -27.28
CA ASN A 382 -1.14 -5.25 -28.43
C ASN A 382 0.10 -6.13 -28.20
N SER A 383 0.20 -6.80 -27.04
CA SER A 383 1.33 -7.67 -26.75
C SER A 383 1.15 -9.03 -27.43
N THR A 384 2.23 -9.54 -28.01
CA THR A 384 2.28 -10.90 -28.55
C THR A 384 2.76 -11.93 -27.53
N GLU A 385 3.04 -11.54 -26.28
CA GLU A 385 3.50 -12.46 -25.23
C GLU A 385 2.39 -13.46 -24.86
N LYS A 386 2.72 -14.75 -24.85
CA LYS A 386 1.84 -15.77 -24.24
C LYS A 386 2.03 -15.77 -22.73
N ARG A 387 0.96 -15.44 -22.00
CA ARG A 387 0.97 -15.31 -20.53
C ARG A 387 0.00 -16.27 -19.87
N VAL A 388 0.51 -17.06 -18.92
CA VAL A 388 -0.26 -18.16 -18.33
C VAL A 388 -0.34 -18.07 -16.80
N ILE A 389 -1.54 -18.23 -16.25
CA ILE A 389 -1.74 -18.50 -14.83
C ILE A 389 -1.95 -20.01 -14.69
N ALA A 390 -0.97 -20.71 -14.11
CA ALA A 390 -0.93 -22.17 -14.06
C ALA A 390 -1.48 -22.72 -12.74
N TYR A 391 -2.35 -23.72 -12.86
CA TYR A 391 -3.02 -24.42 -11.76
C TYR A 391 -2.89 -25.94 -11.92
N GLY A 392 -2.81 -26.65 -10.80
CA GLY A 392 -2.98 -28.10 -10.74
C GLY A 392 -4.35 -28.41 -10.18
N LEU A 393 -5.10 -29.33 -10.81
CA LEU A 393 -6.44 -29.70 -10.37
C LEU A 393 -6.62 -31.22 -10.46
N TYR A 394 -6.99 -31.83 -9.34
CA TYR A 394 -7.14 -33.28 -9.23
C TYR A 394 -8.15 -33.61 -8.13
N GLY A 395 -8.90 -34.68 -8.33
CA GLY A 395 -10.02 -35.05 -7.46
C GLY A 395 -11.26 -34.16 -7.64
N ALA A 396 -12.25 -34.41 -6.78
CA ALA A 396 -13.59 -33.82 -6.89
C ALA A 396 -13.94 -32.89 -5.71
N ASP A 397 -12.98 -32.55 -4.85
CA ASP A 397 -13.23 -31.69 -3.68
C ASP A 397 -13.76 -30.31 -4.14
N PRO A 398 -14.98 -29.92 -3.71
CA PRO A 398 -15.60 -28.66 -4.09
C PRO A 398 -14.76 -27.43 -3.77
N LYS A 399 -13.89 -27.47 -2.76
CA LYS A 399 -12.97 -26.37 -2.43
C LYS A 399 -12.09 -26.00 -3.63
N TYR A 400 -11.48 -27.01 -4.25
CA TYR A 400 -10.57 -26.81 -5.38
C TYR A 400 -11.32 -26.66 -6.71
N CYS A 401 -12.43 -27.40 -6.90
CA CYS A 401 -13.25 -27.31 -8.11
C CYS A 401 -13.91 -25.93 -8.23
N THR A 402 -14.57 -25.45 -7.17
CA THR A 402 -15.18 -24.12 -7.13
C THR A 402 -14.11 -23.05 -7.29
N GLY A 403 -12.98 -23.20 -6.62
CA GLY A 403 -11.88 -22.26 -6.73
C GLY A 403 -11.28 -22.15 -8.15
N ALA A 404 -11.14 -23.28 -8.84
CA ALA A 404 -10.72 -23.29 -10.25
C ALA A 404 -11.71 -22.55 -11.15
N ILE A 405 -13.02 -22.80 -10.99
CA ILE A 405 -14.07 -22.11 -11.74
C ILE A 405 -13.99 -20.59 -11.48
N ARG A 406 -13.99 -20.17 -10.20
CA ARG A 406 -13.92 -18.75 -9.84
C ARG A 406 -12.70 -18.05 -10.40
N ASN A 407 -11.53 -18.69 -10.38
CA ASN A 407 -10.33 -18.11 -10.96
C ASN A 407 -10.36 -18.01 -12.49
N SER A 408 -11.01 -18.96 -13.19
CA SER A 408 -11.24 -18.86 -14.65
C SER A 408 -12.22 -17.75 -15.04
N GLU A 409 -13.08 -17.31 -14.11
CA GLU A 409 -13.95 -16.14 -14.29
C GLU A 409 -13.19 -14.83 -13.99
N LEU A 410 -12.46 -14.79 -12.86
CA LEU A 410 -11.74 -13.60 -12.39
C LEU A 410 -10.58 -13.17 -13.30
N VAL A 411 -9.99 -14.10 -14.06
CA VAL A 411 -8.85 -13.77 -14.94
C VAL A 411 -9.20 -12.66 -15.93
N HIS A 412 -10.43 -12.65 -16.45
CA HIS A 412 -10.88 -11.68 -17.46
C HIS A 412 -10.90 -10.24 -16.96
N THR A 413 -11.09 -10.05 -15.65
CA THR A 413 -11.17 -8.73 -15.02
C THR A 413 -9.86 -8.35 -14.34
N ILE A 414 -9.22 -9.28 -13.63
CA ILE A 414 -8.02 -9.02 -12.83
C ILE A 414 -6.75 -9.10 -13.68
N PHE A 415 -6.66 -10.06 -14.60
CA PHE A 415 -5.49 -10.31 -15.45
C PHE A 415 -5.86 -10.36 -16.95
N PRO A 416 -6.44 -9.29 -17.52
CA PRO A 416 -6.80 -9.30 -18.93
C PRO A 416 -5.57 -9.52 -19.81
N GLY A 417 -5.74 -10.33 -20.85
CA GLY A 417 -4.66 -10.80 -21.72
C GLY A 417 -3.83 -11.96 -21.17
N TRP A 418 -4.13 -12.46 -19.96
CA TRP A 418 -3.60 -13.72 -19.47
C TRP A 418 -4.60 -14.85 -19.67
N THR A 419 -4.09 -16.07 -19.82
CA THR A 419 -4.90 -17.28 -19.94
C THR A 419 -4.69 -18.15 -18.71
N THR A 420 -5.75 -18.63 -18.08
CA THR A 420 -5.64 -19.68 -17.06
C THR A 420 -5.37 -21.03 -17.73
N ARG A 421 -4.40 -21.78 -17.22
CA ARG A 421 -4.13 -23.16 -17.64
C ARG A 421 -4.28 -24.11 -16.45
N PHE A 422 -5.08 -25.14 -16.62
CA PHE A 422 -5.29 -26.19 -15.63
C PHE A 422 -4.66 -27.50 -16.10
N TYR A 423 -3.71 -28.01 -15.32
CA TYR A 423 -3.20 -29.37 -15.44
C TYR A 423 -4.13 -30.28 -14.64
N VAL A 424 -4.94 -31.09 -15.35
CA VAL A 424 -6.07 -31.82 -14.76
C VAL A 424 -5.84 -33.32 -14.71
N ARG A 425 -6.23 -33.96 -13.61
CA ARG A 425 -6.37 -35.43 -13.54
C ARG A 425 -7.74 -35.85 -14.08
N ARG A 426 -7.85 -37.08 -14.58
CA ARG A 426 -9.13 -37.62 -15.10
C ARG A 426 -10.26 -37.75 -14.09
N ASP A 427 -9.96 -37.70 -12.79
CA ASP A 427 -10.95 -37.76 -11.71
C ASP A 427 -11.55 -36.40 -11.32
N VAL A 428 -11.18 -35.33 -12.03
CA VAL A 428 -11.86 -34.03 -11.93
C VAL A 428 -13.22 -34.14 -12.64
N PRO A 429 -14.33 -33.68 -12.03
CA PRO A 429 -15.65 -33.75 -12.67
C PRO A 429 -15.67 -33.10 -14.06
N LYS A 430 -16.26 -33.80 -15.05
CA LYS A 430 -16.37 -33.30 -16.43
C LYS A 430 -17.09 -31.95 -16.51
N SER A 431 -18.09 -31.72 -15.64
CA SER A 431 -18.80 -30.44 -15.54
C SER A 431 -17.84 -29.30 -15.22
N VAL A 432 -16.93 -29.49 -14.26
CA VAL A 432 -15.89 -28.52 -13.90
C VAL A 432 -14.99 -28.24 -15.10
N ILE A 433 -14.45 -29.29 -15.76
CA ILE A 433 -13.58 -29.13 -16.93
C ILE A 433 -14.30 -28.37 -18.06
N ASN A 434 -15.57 -28.68 -18.31
CA ASN A 434 -16.37 -28.00 -19.34
C ASN A 434 -16.57 -26.53 -19.01
N THR A 435 -16.86 -26.18 -17.75
CA THR A 435 -16.95 -24.78 -17.31
C THR A 435 -15.62 -24.05 -17.49
N LEU A 436 -14.50 -24.68 -17.13
CA LEU A 436 -13.17 -24.09 -17.33
C LEU A 436 -12.89 -23.78 -18.81
N ARG A 437 -13.21 -24.71 -19.71
CA ARG A 437 -13.10 -24.49 -21.17
C ARG A 437 -14.01 -23.38 -21.66
N ALA A 438 -15.26 -23.35 -21.19
CA ALA A 438 -16.24 -22.32 -21.55
C ALA A 438 -15.75 -20.92 -21.13
N ASN A 439 -15.04 -20.83 -20.02
CA ASN A 439 -14.40 -19.60 -19.55
C ASN A 439 -13.08 -19.27 -20.27
N GLY A 440 -12.69 -20.03 -21.30
CA GLY A 440 -11.49 -19.79 -22.10
C GLY A 440 -10.19 -20.36 -21.51
N ALA A 441 -10.28 -21.26 -20.52
CA ALA A 441 -9.09 -21.86 -19.93
C ALA A 441 -8.46 -22.95 -20.82
N GLU A 442 -7.12 -23.02 -20.82
CA GLU A 442 -6.37 -24.13 -21.41
C GLU A 442 -6.40 -25.35 -20.46
N ILE A 443 -6.65 -26.54 -21.00
CA ILE A 443 -6.69 -27.79 -20.23
C ILE A 443 -5.57 -28.72 -20.70
N VAL A 444 -4.73 -29.16 -19.76
CA VAL A 444 -3.68 -30.17 -20.00
C VAL A 444 -4.04 -31.43 -19.24
N ASP A 445 -4.38 -32.51 -19.96
CA ASP A 445 -4.70 -33.81 -19.35
C ASP A 445 -3.43 -34.49 -18.83
N MET A 446 -3.42 -34.80 -17.54
CA MET A 446 -2.32 -35.46 -16.84
C MET A 446 -2.55 -36.97 -16.64
N GLY A 447 -3.64 -37.52 -17.17
CA GLY A 447 -3.95 -38.95 -17.12
C GLY A 447 -4.47 -39.43 -15.77
N ASP A 448 -4.21 -40.71 -15.47
CA ASP A 448 -4.67 -41.41 -14.26
C ASP A 448 -3.63 -41.45 -13.13
N ALA A 449 -4.10 -41.64 -11.90
CA ALA A 449 -3.30 -41.65 -10.67
C ALA A 449 -2.29 -42.82 -10.53
N LYS A 450 -2.14 -43.68 -11.54
CA LYS A 450 -1.40 -44.94 -11.43
C LYS A 450 -0.12 -44.88 -12.26
N ASN A 451 0.97 -44.54 -11.60
CA ASN A 451 2.26 -45.24 -11.68
C ASN A 451 3.24 -44.58 -10.70
N GLY A 452 3.99 -45.38 -9.93
CA GLY A 452 4.85 -44.95 -8.81
C GLY A 452 5.96 -43.94 -9.13
N ASN A 453 6.07 -43.48 -10.38
CA ASN A 453 6.97 -42.42 -10.86
C ASN A 453 6.23 -41.13 -11.29
N ALA A 454 4.92 -41.05 -11.10
CA ALA A 454 4.11 -39.89 -11.49
C ALA A 454 4.46 -38.66 -10.64
N ILE A 455 4.55 -37.50 -11.30
CA ILE A 455 4.66 -36.21 -10.63
C ILE A 455 3.39 -36.00 -9.79
N ALA A 456 3.51 -35.73 -8.49
CA ALA A 456 2.34 -35.48 -7.66
C ALA A 456 1.56 -34.26 -8.16
N GLY A 457 0.23 -34.28 -8.01
CA GLY A 457 -0.65 -33.27 -8.60
C GLY A 457 -0.29 -31.82 -8.26
N MET A 458 0.27 -31.59 -7.06
CA MET A 458 0.74 -30.26 -6.65
C MET A 458 1.87 -29.70 -7.53
N PHE A 459 2.69 -30.55 -8.14
CA PHE A 459 3.82 -30.14 -8.98
C PHE A 459 3.43 -29.85 -10.43
N TRP A 460 2.26 -30.30 -10.90
CA TRP A 460 1.88 -30.14 -12.31
C TRP A 460 1.82 -28.68 -12.74
N ARG A 461 1.38 -27.79 -11.85
CA ARG A 461 1.36 -26.34 -12.09
C ARG A 461 2.76 -25.74 -12.33
N PHE A 462 3.85 -26.42 -11.97
CA PHE A 462 5.21 -25.97 -12.26
C PHE A 462 5.66 -26.34 -13.67
N LEU A 463 5.00 -27.29 -14.34
CA LEU A 463 5.38 -27.74 -15.70
C LEU A 463 5.25 -26.64 -16.75
N VAL A 464 4.50 -25.57 -16.45
CA VAL A 464 4.45 -24.36 -17.29
C VAL A 464 5.84 -23.74 -17.50
N ALA A 465 6.78 -23.92 -16.57
CA ALA A 465 8.14 -23.40 -16.67
C ALA A 465 8.96 -24.07 -17.80
N ASP A 466 8.56 -25.27 -18.23
CA ASP A 466 9.17 -26.00 -19.35
C ASP A 466 8.45 -25.76 -20.68
N ASP A 467 7.33 -25.04 -20.72
CA ASP A 467 6.61 -24.78 -21.97
C ASP A 467 7.32 -23.68 -22.78
N PRO A 468 7.94 -24.01 -23.94
CA PRO A 468 8.68 -23.02 -24.74
C PRO A 468 7.76 -21.99 -25.41
N THR A 469 6.45 -22.26 -25.47
CA THR A 469 5.45 -21.34 -26.04
C THR A 469 5.03 -20.25 -25.05
N VAL A 470 5.31 -20.42 -23.75
CA VAL A 470 4.89 -19.48 -22.71
C VAL A 470 6.03 -18.48 -22.44
N ASP A 471 5.74 -17.19 -22.65
CA ASP A 471 6.71 -16.12 -22.41
C ASP A 471 6.78 -15.74 -20.93
N ARG A 472 5.64 -15.83 -20.24
CA ARG A 472 5.51 -15.49 -18.83
C ARG A 472 4.45 -16.33 -18.15
N PHE A 473 4.71 -16.72 -16.92
CA PHE A 473 3.73 -17.44 -16.13
C PHE A 473 3.73 -16.99 -14.66
N ILE A 474 2.59 -17.21 -14.01
CA ILE A 474 2.48 -17.24 -12.55
C ILE A 474 1.82 -18.55 -12.15
N VAL A 475 2.15 -19.06 -10.97
CA VAL A 475 1.65 -20.33 -10.44
C VAL A 475 0.76 -20.05 -9.24
N ARG A 476 -0.46 -20.60 -9.24
CA ARG A 476 -1.44 -20.36 -8.18
C ARG A 476 -2.07 -21.66 -7.68
N ASP A 477 -2.42 -21.66 -6.40
CA ASP A 477 -3.31 -22.68 -5.84
C ASP A 477 -4.76 -22.33 -6.20
N SER A 478 -5.58 -23.31 -6.57
CA SER A 478 -6.96 -23.06 -7.04
C SER A 478 -7.88 -22.59 -5.92
N ASP A 479 -7.53 -22.85 -4.66
CA ASP A 479 -8.26 -22.35 -3.49
C ASP A 479 -7.88 -20.92 -3.10
N SER A 480 -7.05 -20.23 -3.88
CA SER A 480 -6.70 -18.81 -3.68
C SER A 480 -7.25 -17.93 -4.81
N ARG A 481 -7.93 -16.82 -4.48
CA ARG A 481 -8.55 -15.93 -5.48
C ARG A 481 -7.55 -14.93 -6.06
N LEU A 482 -7.58 -14.78 -7.39
CA LEU A 482 -6.92 -13.68 -8.08
C LEU A 482 -7.50 -12.34 -7.57
N ASN A 483 -6.63 -11.35 -7.34
CA ASN A 483 -7.07 -10.06 -6.80
C ASN A 483 -6.23 -8.88 -7.34
N PRO A 484 -6.74 -7.63 -7.22
CA PRO A 484 -6.03 -6.44 -7.73
C PRO A 484 -4.66 -6.18 -7.09
N ARG A 485 -4.50 -6.52 -5.80
CA ARG A 485 -3.22 -6.35 -5.08
C ARG A 485 -2.13 -7.21 -5.71
N GLU A 486 -2.46 -8.44 -6.07
CA GLU A 486 -1.59 -9.33 -6.82
C GLU A 486 -1.27 -8.78 -8.22
N ARG A 487 -2.29 -8.33 -8.96
CA ARG A 487 -2.12 -7.79 -10.31
C ARG A 487 -1.13 -6.63 -10.35
N ALA A 488 -1.20 -5.74 -9.36
CA ALA A 488 -0.29 -4.61 -9.22
C ALA A 488 1.16 -5.09 -8.94
N ALA A 489 1.34 -6.08 -8.05
CA ALA A 489 2.66 -6.65 -7.78
C ALA A 489 3.26 -7.36 -9.00
N VAL A 490 2.42 -8.05 -9.78
CA VAL A 490 2.84 -8.66 -11.05
C VAL A 490 3.21 -7.59 -12.08
N GLU A 491 2.52 -6.46 -12.12
CA GLU A 491 2.88 -5.34 -13.00
C GLU A 491 4.26 -4.75 -12.65
N GLU A 492 4.52 -4.44 -11.38
CA GLU A 492 5.85 -3.98 -10.94
C GLU A 492 6.94 -5.02 -11.26
N TRP A 493 6.64 -6.32 -11.14
CA TRP A 493 7.56 -7.37 -11.59
C TRP A 493 7.85 -7.29 -13.09
N ILE A 494 6.82 -7.22 -13.93
CA ILE A 494 6.99 -7.14 -15.39
C ILE A 494 7.86 -5.93 -15.77
N GLN A 495 7.61 -4.78 -15.14
CA GLN A 495 8.36 -3.54 -15.37
C GLN A 495 9.82 -3.64 -14.91
N SER A 496 10.10 -4.40 -13.84
CA SER A 496 11.47 -4.60 -13.34
C SER A 496 12.37 -5.45 -14.25
N LYS A 497 11.78 -6.17 -15.22
CA LYS A 497 12.49 -7.08 -16.15
C LYS A 497 13.23 -8.25 -15.47
N LYS A 498 13.00 -8.50 -14.18
CA LYS A 498 13.52 -9.69 -13.48
C LYS A 498 12.85 -10.95 -14.02
N ILE A 499 13.58 -12.06 -14.03
CA ILE A 499 13.09 -13.31 -14.65
C ILE A 499 12.17 -14.12 -13.75
N VAL A 500 12.18 -13.87 -12.44
CA VAL A 500 11.31 -14.54 -11.45
C VAL A 500 10.65 -13.53 -10.52
N HIS A 501 9.41 -13.84 -10.15
CA HIS A 501 8.64 -13.15 -9.11
C HIS A 501 8.24 -14.09 -8.00
N SER A 502 8.26 -13.60 -6.76
CA SER A 502 7.67 -14.29 -5.62
C SER A 502 6.86 -13.34 -4.74
N ILE A 503 5.87 -13.88 -4.04
CA ILE A 503 4.96 -13.12 -3.21
C ILE A 503 4.92 -13.70 -1.78
N ARG A 504 4.94 -12.81 -0.78
CA ARG A 504 4.87 -13.11 0.65
C ARG A 504 3.96 -12.11 1.38
N ASP A 505 2.65 -12.22 1.16
CA ASP A 505 1.66 -11.28 1.70
C ASP A 505 1.08 -11.66 3.09
N HIS A 506 1.48 -12.80 3.66
CA HIS A 506 0.95 -13.32 4.92
C HIS A 506 2.12 -13.67 5.85
N PRO A 507 1.98 -13.58 7.19
CA PRO A 507 3.08 -13.95 8.09
C PRO A 507 3.56 -15.39 7.94
N ASN A 508 2.69 -16.30 7.48
CA ASN A 508 3.03 -17.70 7.20
C ASN A 508 3.60 -17.92 5.79
N HIS A 509 3.66 -16.90 4.93
CA HIS A 509 4.33 -16.96 3.63
C HIS A 509 5.84 -16.72 3.80
N ASP A 510 6.46 -17.40 4.75
CA ASP A 510 7.78 -17.06 5.27
C ASP A 510 8.95 -17.72 4.51
N ARG A 511 8.68 -18.32 3.35
CA ARG A 511 9.64 -19.04 2.50
C ARG A 511 10.02 -18.21 1.28
N PRO A 512 11.25 -18.32 0.72
CA PRO A 512 11.64 -17.52 -0.42
C PRO A 512 10.74 -17.76 -1.64
N LEU A 513 10.33 -19.00 -1.87
CA LEU A 513 9.28 -19.37 -2.83
C LEU A 513 8.18 -20.17 -2.13
N ASN A 514 6.92 -19.81 -2.40
CA ASN A 514 5.74 -20.56 -1.96
C ASN A 514 5.04 -21.19 -3.18
N GLY A 515 4.46 -22.38 -3.00
CA GLY A 515 3.93 -23.24 -4.07
C GLY A 515 2.91 -22.56 -5.00
N GLY A 516 2.04 -21.73 -4.43
CA GLY A 516 1.05 -20.95 -5.17
C GLY A 516 1.37 -19.47 -5.31
N LEU A 517 2.59 -18.99 -5.04
CA LEU A 517 2.89 -17.55 -4.97
C LEU A 517 4.22 -17.19 -5.64
N TRP A 518 4.48 -17.77 -6.81
CA TRP A 518 5.64 -17.43 -7.63
C TRP A 518 5.30 -17.42 -9.12
N GLY A 519 6.22 -16.95 -9.94
CA GLY A 519 6.09 -16.91 -11.39
C GLY A 519 7.42 -16.63 -12.06
N GLY A 520 7.48 -16.82 -13.37
CA GLY A 520 8.71 -16.66 -14.12
C GLY A 520 8.50 -16.30 -15.57
N THR A 521 9.57 -15.85 -16.21
CA THR A 521 9.64 -15.74 -17.67
C THR A 521 10.06 -17.06 -18.29
N LYS A 522 9.91 -17.17 -19.61
CA LYS A 522 10.44 -18.30 -20.39
C LYS A 522 11.85 -18.67 -19.99
N ASN A 523 12.10 -19.97 -19.81
CA ASN A 523 13.39 -20.54 -19.44
C ASN A 523 13.97 -20.04 -18.10
N CYS A 524 13.18 -19.46 -17.19
CA CYS A 524 13.68 -19.02 -15.88
C CYS A 524 14.26 -20.19 -15.05
N VAL A 525 13.71 -21.39 -15.22
CA VAL A 525 14.18 -22.63 -14.58
C VAL A 525 14.11 -23.76 -15.62
N PRO A 526 15.18 -24.03 -16.37
CA PRO A 526 15.14 -25.02 -17.43
C PRO A 526 15.06 -26.46 -16.88
N ASN A 527 14.36 -27.34 -17.61
CA ASN A 527 14.19 -28.76 -17.29
C ASN A 527 13.45 -29.00 -15.96
N MET A 528 12.41 -28.22 -15.69
CA MET A 528 11.57 -28.32 -14.50
C MET A 528 11.04 -29.75 -14.27
N ALA A 529 10.46 -30.40 -15.27
CA ALA A 529 9.92 -31.75 -15.18
C ALA A 529 11.02 -32.75 -14.75
N LYS A 530 12.20 -32.68 -15.36
CA LYS A 530 13.35 -33.52 -15.00
C LYS A 530 13.76 -33.31 -13.54
N LYS A 531 13.84 -32.04 -13.10
CA LYS A 531 14.17 -31.70 -11.70
C LYS A 531 13.15 -32.26 -10.73
N ILE A 532 11.86 -32.18 -11.06
CA ILE A 532 10.77 -32.73 -10.24
C ILE A 532 10.87 -34.26 -10.18
N HIS A 533 11.10 -34.93 -11.30
CA HIS A 533 11.27 -36.39 -11.32
C HIS A 533 12.41 -36.86 -10.41
N GLN A 534 13.53 -36.14 -10.42
CA GLN A 534 14.72 -36.41 -9.60
C GLN A 534 14.54 -36.07 -8.12
N PHE A 535 13.49 -35.33 -7.76
CA PHE A 535 13.23 -34.97 -6.36
C PHE A 535 12.62 -36.14 -5.59
N SER A 536 13.22 -36.50 -4.47
CA SER A 536 12.84 -37.66 -3.64
C SER A 536 11.53 -37.43 -2.89
N ASN A 537 11.30 -36.24 -2.34
CA ASN A 537 10.14 -35.93 -1.48
C ASN A 537 8.90 -35.44 -2.25
N LYS A 538 8.76 -35.82 -3.53
CA LYS A 538 7.70 -35.31 -4.42
C LYS A 538 6.27 -35.75 -4.05
N ASN A 539 6.11 -36.73 -3.16
CA ASN A 539 4.79 -37.24 -2.74
C ASN A 539 4.37 -36.75 -1.34
N SER A 540 5.24 -36.03 -0.63
CA SER A 540 4.96 -35.58 0.74
C SER A 540 4.14 -34.30 0.74
N TYR A 541 3.31 -34.11 1.76
CA TYR A 541 2.68 -32.82 2.03
C TYR A 541 3.75 -31.73 2.16
N GLY A 542 3.59 -30.62 1.44
CA GLY A 542 4.59 -29.55 1.36
C GLY A 542 5.84 -29.90 0.54
N GLY A 543 5.84 -31.01 -0.20
CA GLY A 543 6.96 -31.42 -1.05
C GLY A 543 7.28 -30.38 -2.12
N ASP A 544 6.27 -29.69 -2.66
CA ASP A 544 6.40 -28.58 -3.59
C ASP A 544 7.15 -27.39 -2.97
N LEU A 545 6.82 -27.02 -1.73
CA LEU A 545 7.53 -25.99 -0.97
C LEU A 545 8.99 -26.39 -0.77
N ILE A 546 9.27 -27.63 -0.33
CA ILE A 546 10.65 -28.07 -0.11
C ILE A 546 11.42 -28.00 -1.44
N PHE A 547 10.86 -28.56 -2.52
CA PHE A 547 11.48 -28.53 -3.84
C PHE A 547 11.80 -27.12 -4.32
N LEU A 548 10.85 -26.18 -4.23
CA LEU A 548 11.07 -24.81 -4.65
C LEU A 548 12.23 -24.18 -3.86
N ASN A 549 12.31 -24.44 -2.56
CA ASN A 549 13.30 -23.79 -1.69
C ASN A 549 14.69 -24.47 -1.73
N THR A 550 14.77 -25.77 -2.01
CA THR A 550 16.05 -26.50 -2.07
C THR A 550 16.61 -26.66 -3.49
N VAL A 551 15.75 -26.72 -4.51
CA VAL A 551 16.15 -26.98 -5.90
C VAL A 551 16.05 -25.73 -6.77
N VAL A 552 14.94 -24.97 -6.66
CA VAL A 552 14.70 -23.83 -7.55
C VAL A 552 15.37 -22.56 -7.05
N TRP A 553 15.14 -22.20 -5.79
CA TRP A 553 15.64 -20.95 -5.19
C TRP A 553 17.14 -20.71 -5.39
N PRO A 554 18.06 -21.69 -5.21
CA PRO A 554 19.48 -21.49 -5.46
C PRO A 554 19.83 -21.04 -6.88
N LEU A 555 18.99 -21.38 -7.87
CA LEU A 555 19.21 -21.08 -9.29
C LEU A 555 18.78 -19.66 -9.67
N ILE A 556 17.85 -19.06 -8.91
CA ILE A 556 17.14 -17.84 -9.31
C ILE A 556 17.32 -16.66 -8.35
N LYS A 557 17.87 -16.88 -7.16
CA LYS A 557 17.91 -15.90 -6.05
C LYS A 557 18.51 -14.53 -6.43
N GLU A 558 19.45 -14.51 -7.38
CA GLU A 558 20.11 -13.28 -7.85
C GLU A 558 19.30 -12.51 -8.90
N ASN A 559 18.36 -13.18 -9.58
CA ASN A 559 17.57 -12.61 -10.67
C ASN A 559 16.06 -12.72 -10.44
N GLN A 560 15.66 -12.48 -9.20
CA GLN A 560 14.26 -12.43 -8.78
C GLN A 560 13.92 -11.06 -8.17
N ILE A 561 12.64 -10.71 -8.25
CA ILE A 561 12.02 -9.66 -7.43
C ILE A 561 10.93 -10.30 -6.58
N SER A 562 10.71 -9.76 -5.40
CA SER A 562 9.66 -10.27 -4.52
C SER A 562 8.86 -9.16 -3.86
N HIS A 563 7.58 -9.41 -3.63
CA HIS A 563 6.71 -8.50 -2.89
C HIS A 563 6.36 -9.13 -1.55
N ASP A 564 6.75 -8.46 -0.47
CA ASP A 564 6.78 -9.04 0.87
C ASP A 564 6.24 -8.07 1.93
N ALA A 565 5.19 -8.51 2.62
CA ALA A 565 4.50 -7.76 3.64
C ALA A 565 5.09 -7.94 5.05
N TYR A 566 5.91 -8.96 5.33
CA TYR A 566 6.30 -9.29 6.71
C TYR A 566 7.78 -9.67 6.87
N THR A 567 8.36 -10.33 5.88
CA THR A 567 9.71 -10.89 5.94
C THR A 567 10.68 -10.22 4.97
N CYS A 568 10.43 -8.96 4.60
CA CYS A 568 11.18 -8.26 3.55
C CYS A 568 12.71 -8.11 3.81
N LYS A 569 13.18 -8.35 5.04
CA LYS A 569 14.61 -8.38 5.39
C LYS A 569 15.23 -9.79 5.37
N LYS A 570 14.41 -10.84 5.29
CA LYS A 570 14.85 -12.25 5.31
C LYS A 570 15.41 -12.71 3.96
N TYR A 571 14.96 -12.10 2.86
CA TYR A 571 15.32 -12.50 1.49
C TYR A 571 15.77 -11.31 0.63
N PRO A 572 16.72 -11.49 -0.30
CA PRO A 572 17.19 -10.43 -1.18
C PRO A 572 16.07 -9.92 -2.09
N ASN A 573 16.22 -8.72 -2.65
CA ASN A 573 15.30 -8.12 -3.63
C ASN A 573 13.82 -8.22 -3.21
N SER A 574 13.54 -7.99 -1.94
CA SER A 574 12.19 -7.90 -1.39
C SER A 574 11.74 -6.45 -1.37
N HIS A 575 10.57 -6.21 -1.94
CA HIS A 575 9.93 -4.92 -2.07
C HIS A 575 8.59 -4.94 -1.30
N PRO A 576 8.14 -3.80 -0.78
CA PRO A 576 6.80 -3.71 -0.22
C PRO A 576 5.75 -3.89 -1.32
N PHE A 577 4.51 -4.18 -0.94
CA PHE A 577 3.40 -4.21 -1.88
C PHE A 577 3.12 -2.83 -2.49
N PRO A 578 2.69 -2.78 -3.77
CA PRO A 578 2.45 -1.52 -4.47
C PRO A 578 1.14 -0.82 -4.07
N THR A 579 0.21 -1.56 -3.48
CA THR A 579 -1.14 -1.11 -3.13
C THR A 579 -1.36 -1.29 -1.63
N ARG A 580 -2.36 -0.59 -1.09
CA ARG A 580 -2.83 -0.82 0.27
C ARG A 580 -3.65 -2.12 0.32
N ARG A 581 -3.56 -2.86 1.41
CA ARG A 581 -4.35 -4.06 1.66
C ARG A 581 -5.81 -3.64 1.80
N PRO A 582 -6.76 -4.40 1.21
CA PRO A 582 -8.16 -4.10 1.40
C PRO A 582 -8.53 -4.14 2.89
N PRO A 583 -9.52 -3.32 3.31
CA PRO A 583 -10.06 -3.29 4.66
C PRO A 583 -10.34 -4.67 5.25
N ASN A 584 -10.86 -5.60 4.44
CA ASN A 584 -11.20 -6.94 4.90
C ASN A 584 -10.00 -7.86 5.21
N TYR A 585 -8.76 -7.34 5.22
CA TYR A 585 -7.52 -8.06 5.47
C TYR A 585 -7.24 -9.22 4.50
N GLN A 586 -7.98 -9.34 3.40
CA GLN A 586 -7.63 -10.32 2.38
C GLN A 586 -6.24 -10.04 1.81
N HIS A 587 -5.51 -11.11 1.53
CA HIS A 587 -4.13 -11.06 1.07
C HIS A 587 -3.93 -11.97 -0.14
N VAL A 588 -2.83 -11.77 -0.86
CA VAL A 588 -2.46 -12.66 -1.97
C VAL A 588 -2.12 -14.04 -1.44
N GLY A 589 -2.82 -15.07 -1.92
CA GLY A 589 -2.71 -16.45 -1.42
C GLY A 589 -3.72 -16.79 -0.30
N GLN A 590 -4.69 -15.93 -0.03
CA GLN A 590 -5.77 -16.23 0.92
C GLN A 590 -6.54 -17.48 0.48
N VAL A 591 -6.64 -18.46 1.37
CA VAL A 591 -7.40 -19.69 1.13
C VAL A 591 -8.90 -19.40 1.22
N PHE A 592 -9.68 -19.98 0.31
CA PHE A 592 -11.14 -19.95 0.30
C PHE A 592 -11.73 -21.36 0.50
N SER A 593 -12.94 -21.41 1.06
CA SER A 593 -13.71 -22.64 1.26
C SER A 593 -14.48 -23.04 -0.02
N ALA A 594 -15.13 -24.20 0.03
CA ALA A 594 -16.05 -24.65 -1.01
C ALA A 594 -17.23 -23.69 -1.24
N ALA A 595 -17.64 -22.93 -0.21
CA ALA A 595 -18.70 -21.93 -0.30
C ALA A 595 -18.19 -20.55 -0.77
N ASP A 596 -16.98 -20.50 -1.33
CA ASP A 596 -16.34 -19.27 -1.81
C ASP A 596 -16.15 -18.21 -0.71
N GLN A 597 -15.99 -18.65 0.53
CA GLN A 597 -15.73 -17.76 1.67
C GLN A 597 -14.25 -17.79 2.06
N PRO A 598 -13.63 -16.65 2.38
CA PRO A 598 -12.25 -16.64 2.86
C PRO A 598 -12.13 -17.44 4.16
N ARG A 599 -11.03 -18.18 4.29
CA ARG A 599 -10.71 -18.91 5.52
C ARG A 599 -10.31 -17.90 6.60
N MET A 600 -11.30 -17.42 7.33
CA MET A 600 -11.15 -16.36 8.33
C MET A 600 -10.12 -16.67 9.42
N GLY A 601 -9.77 -17.94 9.66
CA GLY A 601 -8.67 -18.32 10.56
C GLY A 601 -7.31 -17.76 10.14
N ASP A 602 -7.04 -17.62 8.85
CA ASP A 602 -5.79 -17.02 8.35
C ASP A 602 -5.72 -15.53 8.71
N ILE A 603 -6.84 -14.83 8.55
CA ILE A 603 -6.94 -13.39 8.83
C ILE A 603 -6.96 -13.15 10.35
N ASN A 604 -7.93 -13.76 11.05
CA ASN A 604 -8.21 -13.51 12.45
C ASN A 604 -7.09 -14.02 13.35
N GLY A 605 -6.42 -15.11 12.96
CA GLY A 605 -5.38 -15.75 13.77
C GLY A 605 -3.98 -15.16 13.60
N PHE A 606 -3.68 -14.53 12.45
CA PHE A 606 -2.30 -14.14 12.13
C PHE A 606 -2.13 -12.68 11.68
N MET A 607 -3.17 -12.05 11.13
CA MET A 607 -3.08 -10.73 10.52
C MET A 607 -3.76 -9.63 11.33
N ARG A 608 -4.95 -9.92 11.89
CA ARG A 608 -5.73 -8.91 12.62
C ARG A 608 -4.95 -8.46 13.86
N GLY A 609 -4.78 -7.15 14.00
CA GLY A 609 -4.01 -6.55 15.09
C GLY A 609 -2.49 -6.67 14.94
N ARG A 610 -1.98 -7.34 13.90
CA ARG A 610 -0.54 -7.51 13.65
C ARG A 610 -0.04 -6.49 12.61
N PRO A 611 0.61 -5.39 13.02
CA PRO A 611 1.15 -4.43 12.08
C PRO A 611 2.28 -5.05 11.24
N ILE A 612 2.32 -4.70 9.96
CA ILE A 612 3.46 -4.97 9.07
C ILE A 612 4.69 -4.23 9.58
N PRO A 613 5.90 -4.81 9.59
CA PRO A 613 7.11 -4.08 9.96
C PRO A 613 7.28 -2.81 9.11
N LEU A 614 7.64 -1.68 9.73
CA LEU A 614 7.70 -0.37 9.07
C LEU A 614 8.53 -0.39 7.77
N GLN A 615 9.67 -1.10 7.80
CA GLN A 615 10.57 -1.30 6.67
C GLN A 615 10.00 -2.13 5.51
N CYS A 616 8.90 -2.85 5.73
CA CYS A 616 8.21 -3.66 4.71
C CYS A 616 6.96 -2.95 4.17
N ARG A 617 6.73 -1.69 4.53
CA ARG A 617 5.62 -0.87 4.01
C ARG A 617 6.12 0.01 2.88
N LYS A 618 5.31 0.17 1.83
CA LYS A 618 5.58 1.15 0.78
C LYS A 618 5.33 2.55 1.31
N HIS A 619 4.31 2.70 2.14
CA HIS A 619 3.99 3.93 2.84
C HIS A 619 3.85 3.68 4.35
N PRO A 620 4.44 4.51 5.23
CA PRO A 620 4.44 4.30 6.68
C PRO A 620 3.05 4.08 7.28
N GLU A 621 2.02 4.72 6.75
CA GLU A 621 0.63 4.67 7.21
C GLU A 621 -0.11 3.37 6.85
N TRP A 622 0.43 2.54 5.94
CA TRP A 622 -0.16 1.23 5.62
C TRP A 622 0.20 0.21 6.68
N LYS A 623 -0.28 0.46 7.90
CA LYS A 623 0.06 -0.30 9.11
C LYS A 623 -0.21 -1.79 8.95
N PHE A 624 -1.24 -2.16 8.20
CA PHE A 624 -1.65 -3.54 7.94
C PHE A 624 -1.47 -3.97 6.47
N GLY A 625 -0.70 -3.20 5.70
CA GLY A 625 -0.32 -3.48 4.31
C GLY A 625 -1.06 -2.72 3.26
#